data_AF-A6TT03-F1
#
_entry.id   AF-A6TT03-F1
#
_cell.length_a   1.000
_cell.length_b   1.000
_cell.length_c   1.000
_cell.angle_alpha   90.00
_cell.angle_beta   90.00
_cell.angle_gamma   90.00
#
_symmetry.space_group_name_H-M   'P 1'
#
loop_
_entity.id
_entity.type
_entity.pdbx_description
1 polymer ?
#
loop_
_entity_poly.entity_id
_entity_poly.type
_entity_poly.pdbx_seq_one_letter_code
_entity_poly.pdbx_strand_id
1 'polypeptide(L)'
;MHPTIHGISLDLSKCVGCTRCVKNCPSEASRVRDGKSLIINTKCIHCGQCTQVCTHHARSSITNELNSILKYPYRIALVDPVLYSQFDEHLSIDQILSSIKDCGFHSIFETSQGADLVSDFTRDCINAPQQLPIISSSCPTIIRLIQMRYPSLIQNILPINSPVEIAAYMAKTQAIEKRQLSEEEIGVFYITPCTARTYSFQNPVGTQNSYVDGTFSIKTIFLEVSKIIGKNDISNPQEKSSFYPSGKGIGWARTGGESQSLGIKEYLAVDGIQNVVNVLDEVEFKKIDDVIFLECHACTGGCVGGCLTVINPFVARNRIRRLAEKHYANSPNYVNISPETFALTEPIQSLEILQLDEDMCHAIKKMEAIQKVLSSLPNIDCGACGSPSCRALAEDVVGGYASLSDCIVQLKTQLKK
;
A
#
# COMPACT_ATOMS: atom_id res chain seq x y z
N MET A 1 4.30 22.53 -11.30
CA MET A 1 4.44 21.32 -10.47
C MET A 1 3.47 21.44 -9.31
N HIS A 2 2.36 20.69 -9.32
CA HIS A 2 1.50 20.62 -8.14
C HIS A 2 2.31 20.01 -6.98
N PRO A 3 2.41 20.66 -5.81
CA PRO A 3 2.92 20.02 -4.62
C PRO A 3 1.80 19.15 -4.05
N THR A 4 1.42 18.09 -4.77
CA THR A 4 0.64 17.02 -4.16
C THR A 4 1.59 16.23 -3.29
N ILE A 5 1.23 16.08 -2.01
CA ILE A 5 2.01 15.31 -1.05
C ILE A 5 2.17 13.90 -1.61
N HIS A 6 3.37 13.59 -2.08
CA HIS A 6 3.72 12.29 -2.59
C HIS A 6 4.16 11.42 -1.41
N GLY A 7 3.67 10.19 -1.26
CA GLY A 7 4.02 9.32 -0.10
C GLY A 7 5.51 8.94 0.06
N ILE A 8 6.39 9.49 -0.79
CA ILE A 8 7.83 9.27 -0.83
C ILE A 8 8.51 10.62 -1.09
N SER A 9 9.44 11.01 -0.22
CA SER A 9 10.30 12.19 -0.38
C SER A 9 11.67 11.82 -0.97
N LEU A 10 12.34 12.81 -1.55
CA LEU A 10 13.68 12.69 -2.12
C LEU A 10 14.59 13.82 -1.59
N ASP A 11 15.67 13.44 -0.93
CA ASP A 11 16.77 14.31 -0.52
C ASP A 11 17.87 14.30 -1.60
N LEU A 12 17.92 15.38 -2.39
CA LEU A 12 18.89 15.53 -3.48
C LEU A 12 20.33 15.64 -3.00
N SER A 13 20.58 16.05 -1.75
CA SER A 13 21.93 16.16 -1.19
C SER A 13 22.57 14.77 -0.99
N LYS A 14 21.75 13.77 -0.65
CA LYS A 14 22.18 12.38 -0.45
C LYS A 14 22.16 11.55 -1.74
N CYS A 15 21.44 11.99 -2.77
CA CYS A 15 21.31 11.25 -4.01
C CYS A 15 22.60 11.31 -4.84
N VAL A 16 23.16 10.15 -5.19
CA VAL A 16 24.37 10.04 -6.04
C VAL A 16 24.06 9.48 -7.44
N GLY A 17 22.79 9.37 -7.82
CA GLY A 17 22.41 8.92 -9.17
C GLY A 17 22.69 7.45 -9.49
N CYS A 18 22.90 6.58 -8.49
CA CYS A 18 23.31 5.18 -8.68
C CYS A 18 22.29 4.22 -9.36
N THR A 19 21.17 4.75 -9.89
CA THR A 19 20.11 4.03 -10.63
C THR A 19 19.44 2.83 -9.94
N ARG A 20 19.77 2.48 -8.68
CA ARG A 20 19.09 1.39 -7.93
C ARG A 20 17.58 1.56 -7.88
N CYS A 21 17.10 2.76 -7.61
CA CYS A 21 15.66 3.05 -7.59
C CYS A 21 15.00 2.95 -8.98
N VAL A 22 15.75 3.23 -10.04
CA VAL A 22 15.29 3.08 -11.44
C VAL A 22 15.07 1.61 -11.75
N LYS A 23 16.08 0.77 -11.48
CA LYS A 23 16.04 -0.68 -11.76
C LYS A 23 14.93 -1.42 -10.98
N ASN A 24 14.59 -0.96 -9.79
CA ASN A 24 13.61 -1.64 -8.92
C ASN A 24 12.24 -0.95 -8.89
N CYS A 25 11.97 0.00 -9.79
CA CYS A 25 10.66 0.65 -9.85
C CYS A 25 9.71 -0.16 -10.74
N PRO A 26 8.70 -0.83 -10.16
CA PRO A 26 7.85 -1.77 -10.92
C PRO A 26 6.91 -1.07 -11.91
N SER A 27 6.62 0.20 -11.68
CA SER A 27 5.77 1.02 -12.57
C SER A 27 6.60 1.97 -13.45
N GLU A 28 7.91 1.75 -13.52
CA GLU A 28 8.84 2.58 -14.31
C GLU A 28 8.71 4.09 -14.02
N ALA A 29 8.39 4.47 -12.78
CA ALA A 29 8.20 5.87 -12.39
C ALA A 29 9.52 6.60 -12.06
N SER A 30 10.57 5.87 -11.71
CA SER A 30 11.85 6.48 -11.33
C SER A 30 12.70 6.77 -12.57
N ARG A 31 13.34 7.94 -12.60
CA ARG A 31 14.45 8.25 -13.51
C ARG A 31 15.67 8.74 -12.75
N VAL A 32 16.80 8.81 -13.44
CA VAL A 32 17.98 9.59 -13.05
C VAL A 32 18.36 10.51 -14.21
N ARG A 33 18.49 11.80 -13.93
CA ARG A 33 18.93 12.85 -14.86
C ARG A 33 19.91 13.76 -14.16
N ASP A 34 20.96 14.18 -14.85
CA ASP A 34 22.01 15.05 -14.32
C ASP A 34 22.57 14.52 -12.97
N GLY A 35 22.74 13.21 -12.88
CA GLY A 35 23.24 12.53 -11.67
C GLY A 35 22.27 12.49 -10.48
N LYS A 36 21.02 12.94 -10.64
CA LYS A 36 20.01 12.99 -9.57
C LYS A 36 18.76 12.21 -9.95
N SER A 37 18.13 11.60 -8.96
CA SER A 37 16.90 10.85 -9.18
C SER A 37 15.69 11.78 -9.28
N LEU A 38 14.66 11.33 -9.97
CA LEU A 38 13.34 11.96 -10.02
C LEU A 38 12.25 10.90 -10.00
N ILE A 39 11.02 11.30 -9.65
CA ILE A 39 9.82 10.45 -9.71
C ILE A 39 8.84 11.10 -10.67
N ILE A 40 8.39 10.35 -11.66
CA ILE A 40 7.26 10.70 -12.50
C ILE A 40 5.99 10.35 -11.72
N ASN A 41 5.37 11.35 -11.09
CA ASN A 41 4.24 11.14 -10.17
C ASN A 41 3.07 10.39 -10.82
N THR A 42 2.76 10.68 -12.08
CA THR A 42 1.68 10.02 -12.83
C THR A 42 1.92 8.52 -13.02
N LYS A 43 3.20 8.09 -13.07
CA LYS A 43 3.60 6.69 -13.17
C LYS A 43 3.79 6.01 -11.80
N CYS A 44 3.78 6.73 -10.68
CA CYS A 44 4.05 6.15 -9.37
C CYS A 44 2.83 5.40 -8.80
N ILE A 45 3.03 4.17 -8.32
CA ILE A 45 2.03 3.38 -7.58
C ILE A 45 2.24 3.41 -6.05
N HIS A 46 3.10 4.31 -5.56
CA HIS A 46 3.39 4.56 -4.15
C HIS A 46 3.83 3.34 -3.32
N CYS A 47 4.37 2.30 -3.95
CA CYS A 47 4.73 1.02 -3.32
C CYS A 47 5.94 1.10 -2.36
N GLY A 48 6.74 2.16 -2.43
CA GLY A 48 7.91 2.33 -1.55
C GLY A 48 9.12 1.44 -1.87
N GLN A 49 9.10 0.64 -2.94
CA GLN A 49 10.26 -0.19 -3.32
C GLN A 49 11.55 0.63 -3.47
N CYS A 50 11.44 1.85 -3.98
CA CYS A 50 12.58 2.76 -4.15
C CYS A 50 13.16 3.28 -2.81
N THR A 51 12.41 3.27 -1.71
CA THR A 51 12.91 3.63 -0.38
C THR A 51 13.70 2.46 0.22
N GLN A 52 13.22 1.22 0.05
CA GLN A 52 13.90 0.01 0.54
C GLN A 52 15.27 -0.23 -0.11
N VAL A 53 15.40 0.01 -1.42
CA VAL A 53 16.66 -0.28 -2.15
C VAL A 53 17.70 0.86 -2.10
N CYS A 54 17.35 2.01 -1.52
CA CYS A 54 18.22 3.18 -1.52
C CYS A 54 19.29 3.07 -0.42
N THR A 55 20.50 2.69 -0.80
CA THR A 55 21.66 2.57 0.12
C THR A 55 22.21 3.90 0.62
N HIS A 56 21.78 5.04 0.04
CA HIS A 56 22.20 6.38 0.45
C HIS A 56 21.15 7.10 1.30
N HIS A 57 20.02 6.46 1.59
CA HIS A 57 18.89 7.07 2.32
C HIS A 57 18.42 8.40 1.72
N ALA A 58 18.57 8.55 0.41
CA ALA A 58 18.10 9.72 -0.34
C ALA A 58 16.58 9.67 -0.55
N ARG A 59 15.98 8.47 -0.54
CA ARG A 59 14.53 8.29 -0.63
C ARG A 59 14.00 7.85 0.72
N SER A 60 12.97 8.53 1.20
CA SER A 60 12.31 8.20 2.47
C SER A 60 10.80 8.25 2.32
N SER A 61 10.12 7.49 3.15
CA SER A 61 8.67 7.49 3.23
C SER A 61 8.18 8.74 3.95
N ILE A 62 7.06 9.31 3.50
CA ILE A 62 6.40 10.41 4.22
C ILE A 62 5.33 9.81 5.14
N THR A 63 5.44 10.11 6.43
CA THR A 63 4.45 9.85 7.47
C THR A 63 4.43 11.05 8.42
N ASN A 64 3.42 11.16 9.27
CA ASN A 64 3.34 12.22 10.27
C ASN A 64 4.45 12.06 11.32
N GLU A 65 4.85 13.17 11.94
CA GLU A 65 5.62 13.17 13.18
C GLU A 65 4.70 12.87 14.36
N LEU A 66 5.15 12.08 15.34
CA LEU A 66 4.31 11.63 16.44
C LEU A 66 3.66 12.79 17.21
N ASN A 67 4.36 13.92 17.37
CA ASN A 67 3.82 15.11 18.03
C ASN A 67 2.60 15.73 17.33
N SER A 68 2.32 15.38 16.06
CA SER A 68 1.14 15.88 15.35
C SER A 68 -0.17 15.44 16.00
N ILE A 69 -0.17 14.35 16.79
CA ILE A 69 -1.36 13.90 17.51
C ILE A 69 -1.84 14.93 18.53
N LEU A 70 -0.94 15.77 19.06
CA LEU A 70 -1.24 16.74 20.12
C LEU A 70 -2.18 17.86 19.68
N LYS A 71 -2.45 17.98 18.37
CA LYS A 71 -3.44 18.89 17.82
C LYS A 71 -4.88 18.49 18.17
N TYR A 72 -5.09 17.23 18.55
CA TYR A 72 -6.40 16.67 18.81
C TYR A 72 -6.60 16.42 20.32
N PRO A 73 -7.70 16.92 20.91
CA PRO A 73 -8.09 16.61 22.28
C PRO A 73 -8.16 15.11 22.54
N TYR A 74 -8.79 14.35 21.64
CA TYR A 74 -8.91 12.90 21.73
C TYR A 74 -8.18 12.22 20.57
N ARG A 75 -7.46 11.13 20.89
CA ARG A 75 -6.42 10.57 20.01
C ARG A 75 -6.59 9.06 19.93
N ILE A 76 -6.88 8.56 18.74
CA ILE A 76 -7.11 7.15 18.47
C ILE A 76 -5.95 6.60 17.64
N ALA A 77 -5.35 5.51 18.09
CA ALA A 77 -4.42 4.72 17.27
C ALA A 77 -5.18 3.57 16.60
N LEU A 78 -5.16 3.54 15.27
CA LEU A 78 -5.53 2.35 14.50
C LEU A 78 -4.31 1.45 14.36
N VAL A 79 -4.40 0.25 14.93
CA VAL A 79 -3.31 -0.73 14.96
C VAL A 79 -3.54 -1.80 13.90
N ASP A 80 -2.54 -1.98 13.05
CA ASP A 80 -2.49 -3.10 12.12
C ASP A 80 -1.94 -4.36 12.82
N PRO A 81 -2.53 -5.56 12.63
CA PRO A 81 -1.98 -6.80 13.18
C PRO A 81 -0.53 -7.07 12.77
N VAL A 82 -0.06 -6.54 11.63
CA VAL A 82 1.36 -6.59 11.24
C VAL A 82 2.28 -6.09 12.34
N LEU A 83 1.86 -5.09 13.14
CA LEU A 83 2.65 -4.52 14.22
C LEU A 83 3.08 -5.59 15.24
N TYR A 84 2.19 -6.51 15.62
CA TYR A 84 2.49 -7.54 16.61
C TYR A 84 3.62 -8.46 16.19
N SER A 85 3.72 -8.75 14.89
CA SER A 85 4.77 -9.61 14.37
C SER A 85 6.17 -8.98 14.42
N GLN A 86 6.26 -7.65 14.56
CA GLN A 86 7.53 -6.93 14.59
C GLN A 86 8.28 -7.08 15.92
N PHE A 87 7.57 -7.36 17.00
CA PHE A 87 8.13 -7.54 18.33
C PHE A 87 8.48 -9.00 18.61
N ASP A 88 9.27 -9.21 19.67
CA ASP A 88 9.59 -10.55 20.14
C ASP A 88 8.33 -11.27 20.69
N GLU A 89 8.24 -12.59 20.51
CA GLU A 89 7.07 -13.37 20.94
C GLU A 89 6.95 -13.51 22.47
N HIS A 90 8.01 -13.18 23.23
CA HIS A 90 7.95 -13.10 24.68
C HIS A 90 7.15 -11.90 25.20
N LEU A 91 6.97 -10.87 24.38
CA LEU A 91 6.16 -9.70 24.74
C LEU A 91 4.68 -10.00 24.49
N SER A 92 3.83 -9.68 25.46
CA SER A 92 2.39 -9.80 25.28
C SER A 92 1.87 -8.69 24.38
N ILE A 93 0.78 -8.98 23.65
CA ILE A 93 0.11 -7.97 22.82
C ILE A 93 -0.39 -6.81 23.69
N ASP A 94 -0.89 -7.10 24.89
CA ASP A 94 -1.33 -6.07 25.83
C ASP A 94 -0.20 -5.14 26.26
N GLN A 95 1.03 -5.63 26.44
CA GLN A 95 2.20 -4.79 26.71
C GLN A 95 2.51 -3.86 25.53
N ILE A 96 2.42 -4.37 24.30
CA ILE A 96 2.63 -3.57 23.08
C ILE A 96 1.56 -2.48 22.98
N LEU A 97 0.28 -2.84 23.13
CA LEU A 97 -0.84 -1.91 23.05
C LEU A 97 -0.80 -0.86 24.17
N SER A 98 -0.50 -1.26 25.41
CA SER A 98 -0.37 -0.31 26.52
C SER A 98 0.77 0.68 26.29
N SER A 99 1.90 0.22 25.73
CA SER A 99 3.00 1.11 25.35
C SER A 99 2.59 2.11 24.26
N ILE A 100 1.70 1.75 23.33
CA ILE A 100 1.17 2.70 22.35
C ILE A 100 0.33 3.79 23.06
N LYS A 101 -0.46 3.45 24.10
CA LYS A 101 -1.15 4.48 24.89
C LYS A 101 -0.17 5.43 25.57
N ASP A 102 0.92 4.89 26.13
CA ASP A 102 2.00 5.67 26.75
C ASP A 102 2.70 6.62 25.75
N CYS A 103 2.66 6.33 24.44
CA CYS A 103 3.09 7.26 23.38
C CYS A 103 2.14 8.46 23.17
N GLY A 104 1.05 8.56 23.94
CA GLY A 104 0.14 9.69 23.95
C GLY A 104 -1.21 9.44 23.27
N PHE A 105 -1.60 8.19 23.03
CA PHE A 105 -2.93 7.84 22.50
C PHE A 105 -3.92 7.53 23.62
N HIS A 106 -5.17 7.98 23.49
CA HIS A 106 -6.22 7.75 24.48
C HIS A 106 -6.95 6.43 24.28
N SER A 107 -7.09 5.98 23.04
CA SER A 107 -7.70 4.69 22.72
C SER A 107 -7.04 4.03 21.53
N ILE A 108 -7.21 2.71 21.48
CA ILE A 108 -6.70 1.85 20.42
C ILE A 108 -7.88 1.16 19.77
N PHE A 109 -7.81 1.02 18.45
CA PHE A 109 -8.75 0.26 17.67
C PHE A 109 -7.97 -0.56 16.64
N GLU A 110 -8.37 -1.80 16.40
CA GLU A 110 -7.64 -2.68 15.48
C GLU A 110 -8.30 -2.78 14.12
N THR A 111 -7.47 -2.77 13.07
CA THR A 111 -7.96 -2.92 11.69
C THR A 111 -8.48 -4.33 11.40
N SER A 112 -8.15 -5.32 12.23
CA SER A 112 -8.71 -6.68 12.16
C SER A 112 -10.23 -6.71 12.37
N GLN A 113 -10.80 -5.76 13.12
CA GLN A 113 -12.26 -5.62 13.24
C GLN A 113 -12.89 -5.23 11.90
N GLY A 114 -12.29 -4.25 11.21
CA GLY A 114 -12.71 -3.87 9.86
C GLY A 114 -12.50 -5.01 8.86
N ALA A 115 -11.44 -5.80 9.02
CA ALA A 115 -11.15 -6.93 8.13
C ALA A 115 -12.22 -8.03 8.23
N ASP A 116 -12.70 -8.35 9.44
CA ASP A 116 -13.81 -9.30 9.58
C ASP A 116 -15.08 -8.80 8.87
N LEU A 117 -15.44 -7.51 9.03
CA LEU A 117 -16.59 -6.92 8.34
C LEU A 117 -16.46 -6.97 6.82
N VAL A 118 -15.31 -6.58 6.27
CA VAL A 118 -15.07 -6.68 4.81
C VAL A 118 -15.18 -8.13 4.36
N SER A 119 -14.69 -9.09 5.15
CA SER A 119 -14.78 -10.52 4.83
C SER A 119 -16.24 -10.98 4.73
N ASP A 120 -17.10 -10.48 5.60
CA ASP A 120 -18.54 -10.76 5.59
C ASP A 120 -19.21 -10.17 4.36
N PHE A 121 -19.01 -8.88 4.12
CA PHE A 121 -19.61 -8.22 2.97
C PHE A 121 -19.09 -8.76 1.64
N THR A 122 -17.83 -9.21 1.60
CA THR A 122 -17.27 -9.87 0.40
C THR A 122 -18.01 -11.17 0.10
N ARG A 123 -18.42 -11.95 1.11
CA ARG A 123 -19.23 -13.16 0.89
C ARG A 123 -20.61 -12.81 0.36
N ASP A 124 -21.22 -11.72 0.82
CA ASP A 124 -22.49 -11.24 0.29
C ASP A 124 -22.35 -10.81 -1.17
N CYS A 125 -21.28 -10.08 -1.51
CA CYS A 125 -20.94 -9.74 -2.88
C CYS A 125 -20.80 -11.01 -3.72
N ILE A 126 -19.97 -11.98 -3.32
CA ILE A 126 -19.74 -13.24 -4.06
C ILE A 126 -21.04 -13.95 -4.47
N ASN A 127 -22.05 -13.93 -3.59
CA ASN A 127 -23.34 -14.57 -3.84
C ASN A 127 -24.28 -13.74 -4.75
N ALA A 128 -23.93 -12.48 -5.06
CA ALA A 128 -24.69 -11.59 -5.94
C ALA A 128 -24.18 -11.67 -7.41
N PRO A 129 -25.05 -11.36 -8.40
CA PRO A 129 -24.63 -11.29 -9.80
C PRO A 129 -23.62 -10.15 -10.03
N GLN A 130 -22.36 -10.50 -10.30
CA GLN A 130 -21.31 -9.53 -10.64
C GLN A 130 -20.25 -10.13 -11.58
N GLN A 131 -19.31 -9.31 -12.01
CA GLN A 131 -18.19 -9.75 -12.85
C GLN A 131 -17.13 -10.48 -12.00
N LEU A 132 -16.78 -11.70 -12.40
CA LEU A 132 -15.75 -12.51 -11.76
C LEU A 132 -14.42 -12.45 -12.53
N PRO A 133 -13.27 -12.68 -11.86
CA PRO A 133 -13.12 -12.76 -10.40
C PRO A 133 -13.34 -11.40 -9.71
N ILE A 134 -13.83 -11.39 -8.47
CA ILE A 134 -13.78 -10.19 -7.63
C ILE A 134 -12.34 -9.99 -7.17
N ILE A 135 -11.80 -8.80 -7.37
CA ILE A 135 -10.45 -8.41 -6.97
C ILE A 135 -10.53 -7.67 -5.65
N SER A 136 -9.73 -8.07 -4.66
CA SER A 136 -9.64 -7.39 -3.37
C SER A 136 -9.37 -5.88 -3.53
N SER A 137 -10.11 -5.06 -2.77
CA SER A 137 -9.90 -3.61 -2.68
C SER A 137 -8.88 -3.20 -1.60
N SER A 138 -8.24 -4.17 -0.94
CA SER A 138 -7.47 -3.91 0.28
C SER A 138 -6.13 -3.21 0.01
N CYS A 139 -5.39 -3.57 -1.03
CA CYS A 139 -4.04 -3.03 -1.27
C CYS A 139 -4.07 -1.77 -2.17
N PRO A 140 -3.82 -0.55 -1.65
CA PRO A 140 -3.92 0.69 -2.43
C PRO A 140 -2.93 0.76 -3.61
N THR A 141 -1.77 0.11 -3.49
CA THR A 141 -0.82 -0.01 -4.61
C THR A 141 -1.39 -0.84 -5.76
N ILE A 142 -2.18 -1.88 -5.48
CA ILE A 142 -2.79 -2.71 -6.51
C ILE A 142 -3.97 -1.98 -7.15
N ILE A 143 -4.80 -1.29 -6.36
CA ILE A 143 -5.86 -0.43 -6.91
C ILE A 143 -5.28 0.61 -7.86
N ARG A 144 -4.21 1.30 -7.43
CA ARG A 144 -3.51 2.25 -8.29
C ARG A 144 -2.94 1.59 -9.55
N LEU A 145 -2.34 0.39 -9.45
CA LEU A 145 -1.87 -0.36 -10.61
C LEU A 145 -3.00 -0.69 -11.60
N ILE A 146 -4.17 -1.10 -11.11
CA ILE A 146 -5.36 -1.41 -11.93
C ILE A 146 -5.86 -0.15 -12.64
N GLN A 147 -6.04 0.96 -11.91
CA GLN A 147 -6.45 2.25 -12.51
C GLN A 147 -5.52 2.67 -13.65
N MET A 148 -4.23 2.32 -13.54
CA MET A 148 -3.19 2.75 -14.45
C MET A 148 -3.00 1.83 -15.67
N ARG A 149 -3.09 0.51 -15.49
CA ARG A 149 -2.75 -0.46 -16.54
C ARG A 149 -3.89 -1.38 -16.94
N TYR A 150 -4.88 -1.58 -16.09
CA TYR A 150 -6.00 -2.47 -16.33
C TYR A 150 -7.37 -1.77 -16.17
N PRO A 151 -7.68 -0.72 -16.96
CA PRO A 151 -8.98 -0.07 -16.90
C PRO A 151 -10.16 -1.04 -17.05
N SER A 152 -9.98 -2.12 -17.82
CA SER A 152 -10.98 -3.18 -18.04
C SER A 152 -11.34 -3.96 -16.78
N LEU A 153 -10.43 -4.04 -15.81
CA LEU A 153 -10.58 -4.77 -14.55
C LEU A 153 -11.08 -3.88 -13.39
N ILE A 154 -11.35 -2.60 -13.63
CA ILE A 154 -11.86 -1.69 -12.59
C ILE A 154 -13.19 -2.19 -12.02
N GLN A 155 -14.08 -2.72 -12.88
CA GLN A 155 -15.38 -3.25 -12.48
C GLN A 155 -15.29 -4.56 -11.67
N ASN A 156 -14.13 -5.23 -11.70
CA ASN A 156 -13.86 -6.41 -10.90
C ASN A 156 -13.43 -6.05 -9.46
N ILE A 157 -13.06 -4.80 -9.15
CA ILE A 157 -12.63 -4.42 -7.81
C ILE A 157 -13.82 -4.49 -6.84
N LEU A 158 -13.62 -5.12 -5.68
CA LEU A 158 -14.60 -5.17 -4.59
C LEU A 158 -15.08 -3.74 -4.23
N PRO A 159 -16.37 -3.42 -4.35
CA PRO A 159 -16.89 -2.06 -4.19
C PRO A 159 -17.13 -1.71 -2.71
N ILE A 160 -16.17 -2.03 -1.84
CA ILE A 160 -16.24 -1.84 -0.39
C ILE A 160 -14.99 -1.11 0.08
N ASN A 161 -15.16 -0.20 1.04
CA ASN A 161 -14.06 0.48 1.70
C ASN A 161 -13.08 -0.50 2.34
N SER A 162 -11.80 -0.12 2.35
CA SER A 162 -10.76 -0.98 2.94
C SER A 162 -10.95 -1.16 4.46
N PRO A 163 -10.44 -2.26 5.05
CA PRO A 163 -10.55 -2.53 6.49
C PRO A 163 -10.12 -1.36 7.39
N VAL A 164 -9.14 -0.57 6.95
CA VAL A 164 -8.63 0.57 7.71
C VAL A 164 -9.64 1.72 7.78
N GLU A 165 -10.35 1.99 6.68
CA GLU A 165 -11.40 3.02 6.63
C GLU A 165 -12.61 2.62 7.47
N ILE A 166 -13.02 1.35 7.37
CA ILE A 166 -14.11 0.80 8.20
C ILE A 166 -13.75 0.89 9.69
N ALA A 167 -12.53 0.47 10.05
CA ALA A 167 -12.03 0.57 11.42
C ALA A 167 -11.94 2.02 11.92
N ALA A 168 -11.52 2.96 11.06
CA ALA A 168 -11.46 4.38 11.36
C ALA A 168 -12.85 4.95 11.66
N TYR A 169 -13.82 4.69 10.78
CA TYR A 169 -15.22 5.07 10.96
C TYR A 169 -15.76 4.53 12.28
N MET A 170 -15.63 3.22 12.52
CA MET A 170 -16.14 2.59 13.75
C MET A 170 -15.50 3.19 15.00
N ALA A 171 -14.18 3.43 14.98
CA ALA A 171 -13.48 3.98 16.13
C ALA A 171 -13.93 5.42 16.43
N LYS A 172 -14.11 6.24 15.39
CA LYS A 172 -14.57 7.63 15.50
C LYS A 172 -16.01 7.70 16.00
N THR A 173 -16.93 6.92 15.41
CA THR A 173 -18.33 6.81 15.85
C THR A 173 -18.43 6.35 17.31
N GLN A 174 -17.70 5.32 17.71
CA GLN A 174 -17.70 4.86 19.10
C GLN A 174 -17.15 5.91 20.07
N ALA A 175 -16.17 6.71 19.67
CA ALA A 175 -15.61 7.77 20.49
C ALA A 175 -16.61 8.93 20.66
N ILE A 176 -17.29 9.35 19.60
CA ILE A 176 -18.35 10.36 19.63
C ILE A 176 -19.45 9.95 20.61
N GLU A 177 -19.98 8.72 20.48
CA GLU A 177 -21.06 8.22 21.32
C GLU A 177 -20.68 8.14 22.81
N LYS A 178 -19.48 7.60 23.11
CA LYS A 178 -19.05 7.34 24.50
C LYS A 178 -18.52 8.59 25.20
N ARG A 179 -17.98 9.56 24.47
CA ARG A 179 -17.29 10.72 25.05
C ARG A 179 -18.00 12.05 24.80
N GLN A 180 -19.07 12.07 24.02
CA GLN A 180 -19.81 13.29 23.66
C GLN A 180 -18.89 14.37 23.05
N LEU A 181 -17.88 13.94 22.28
CA LEU A 181 -16.96 14.81 21.56
C LEU A 181 -17.47 15.07 20.15
N SER A 182 -17.13 16.23 19.59
CA SER A 182 -17.32 16.49 18.17
C SER A 182 -16.29 15.76 17.32
N GLU A 183 -16.59 15.58 16.04
CA GLU A 183 -15.71 14.86 15.10
C GLU A 183 -14.33 15.53 14.96
N GLU A 184 -14.28 16.86 14.95
CA GLU A 184 -13.06 17.66 14.80
C GLU A 184 -12.10 17.54 16.01
N GLU A 185 -12.64 17.16 17.18
CA GLU A 185 -11.85 16.95 18.40
C GLU A 185 -11.16 15.58 18.45
N ILE A 186 -11.47 14.69 17.50
CA ILE A 186 -11.01 13.31 17.47
C ILE A 186 -10.03 13.12 16.31
N GLY A 187 -8.77 12.92 16.65
CA GLY A 187 -7.74 12.53 15.68
C GLY A 187 -7.57 11.01 15.60
N VAL A 188 -7.73 10.45 14.41
CA VAL A 188 -7.58 9.02 14.11
C VAL A 188 -6.30 8.79 13.32
N PHE A 189 -5.35 8.02 13.88
CA PHE A 189 -4.03 7.82 13.28
C PHE A 189 -3.75 6.35 13.02
N TYR A 190 -3.39 6.02 11.78
CA TYR A 190 -3.08 4.64 11.39
C TYR A 190 -1.58 4.32 11.47
N ILE A 191 -1.26 3.26 12.21
CA ILE A 191 0.09 2.73 12.34
C ILE A 191 0.33 1.75 11.19
N THR A 192 0.96 2.24 10.12
CA THR A 192 0.93 1.60 8.81
C THR A 192 2.23 0.87 8.43
N PRO A 193 2.13 -0.32 7.78
CA PRO A 193 3.25 -0.96 7.10
C PRO A 193 3.54 -0.38 5.70
N CYS A 194 2.71 0.54 5.18
CA CYS A 194 2.67 0.87 3.76
C CYS A 194 2.71 2.38 3.47
N THR A 195 3.60 2.80 2.58
CA THR A 195 3.66 4.20 2.09
C THR A 195 2.45 4.61 1.27
N ALA A 196 1.87 3.67 0.51
CA ALA A 196 0.72 3.97 -0.34
C ALA A 196 -0.51 4.33 0.48
N ARG A 197 -0.60 3.89 1.75
CA ARG A 197 -1.68 4.27 2.66
C ARG A 197 -1.66 5.75 3.03
N THR A 198 -0.48 6.32 3.28
CA THR A 198 -0.36 7.77 3.53
C THR A 198 -0.89 8.56 2.34
N TYR A 199 -0.55 8.15 1.11
CA TYR A 199 -1.05 8.82 -0.09
C TYR A 199 -2.55 8.61 -0.29
N SER A 200 -3.05 7.39 -0.07
CA SER A 200 -4.47 7.06 -0.31
C SER A 200 -5.42 7.75 0.65
N PHE A 201 -5.02 8.09 1.87
CA PHE A 201 -5.91 8.84 2.78
C PHE A 201 -6.02 10.31 2.40
N GLN A 202 -4.97 10.87 1.80
CA GLN A 202 -4.99 12.24 1.28
C GLN A 202 -5.64 12.34 -0.10
N ASN A 203 -5.66 11.23 -0.84
CA ASN A 203 -6.23 11.11 -2.18
C ASN A 203 -7.03 9.80 -2.26
N PRO A 204 -8.17 9.70 -1.55
CA PRO A 204 -8.97 8.49 -1.50
C PRO A 204 -9.48 8.09 -2.88
N VAL A 205 -9.66 6.79 -3.08
CA VAL A 205 -10.16 6.20 -4.32
C VAL A 205 -11.49 5.53 -4.01
N GLY A 206 -12.55 5.94 -4.72
CA GLY A 206 -13.91 5.46 -4.51
C GLY A 206 -14.67 6.13 -3.36
N THR A 207 -14.10 7.14 -2.71
CA THR A 207 -14.74 7.98 -1.67
C THR A 207 -14.18 9.41 -1.71
N GLN A 208 -14.96 10.39 -1.22
CA GLN A 208 -14.52 11.79 -1.15
C GLN A 208 -13.45 12.04 -0.08
N ASN A 209 -13.64 11.48 1.11
CA ASN A 209 -12.83 11.78 2.30
C ASN A 209 -12.46 10.49 3.04
N SER A 210 -11.30 10.51 3.70
CA SER A 210 -10.86 9.45 4.61
C SER A 210 -11.26 9.78 6.05
N TYR A 211 -11.57 8.75 6.84
CA TYR A 211 -11.77 8.92 8.29
C TYR A 211 -10.45 8.96 9.08
N VAL A 212 -9.31 8.76 8.39
CA VAL A 212 -7.96 8.74 8.98
C VAL A 212 -7.28 10.10 8.82
N ASP A 213 -6.93 10.71 9.94
CA ASP A 213 -6.31 12.05 10.03
C ASP A 213 -4.79 12.05 9.81
N GLY A 214 -4.15 10.89 9.97
CA GLY A 214 -2.70 10.77 9.75
C GLY A 214 -2.17 9.35 9.85
N THR A 215 -0.89 9.18 9.50
CA THR A 215 -0.21 7.89 9.53
C THR A 215 1.11 7.94 10.28
N PHE A 216 1.45 6.85 10.95
CA PHE A 216 2.77 6.61 11.52
C PHE A 216 3.35 5.33 10.95
N SER A 217 4.63 5.36 10.58
CA SER A 217 5.29 4.14 10.13
C SER A 217 5.38 3.14 11.29
N ILE A 218 5.15 1.85 11.01
CA ILE A 218 5.38 0.78 11.99
C ILE A 218 6.80 0.86 12.56
N LYS A 219 7.81 1.16 11.74
CA LYS A 219 9.19 1.37 12.19
C LYS A 219 9.32 2.46 13.26
N THR A 220 8.63 3.60 13.11
CA THR A 220 8.65 4.69 14.08
C THR A 220 8.03 4.23 15.40
N ILE A 221 6.83 3.65 15.35
CA ILE A 221 6.16 3.17 16.57
C ILE A 221 6.93 2.04 17.24
N PHE A 222 7.52 1.13 16.46
CA PHE A 222 8.38 0.07 16.99
C PHE A 222 9.53 0.65 17.81
N LEU A 223 10.20 1.70 17.31
CA LEU A 223 11.30 2.35 18.02
C LEU A 223 10.82 3.04 19.30
N GLU A 224 9.69 3.75 19.27
CA GLU A 224 9.16 4.42 20.48
C GLU A 224 8.69 3.42 21.53
N VAL A 225 7.92 2.40 21.13
CA VAL A 225 7.48 1.32 22.03
C VAL A 225 8.68 0.58 22.61
N SER A 226 9.71 0.26 21.82
CA SER A 226 10.90 -0.44 22.31
C SER A 226 11.70 0.34 23.36
N LYS A 227 11.57 1.68 23.42
CA LYS A 227 12.23 2.50 24.44
C LYS A 227 11.54 2.44 25.81
N ILE A 228 10.24 2.14 25.84
CA ILE A 228 9.39 2.24 27.03
C ILE A 228 8.88 0.87 27.52
N ILE A 229 8.72 -0.10 26.61
CA ILE A 229 8.22 -1.44 26.94
C ILE A 229 9.12 -2.11 27.98
N GLY A 230 8.51 -2.71 29.01
CA GLY A 230 9.22 -3.32 30.15
C GLY A 230 9.73 -2.34 31.22
N LYS A 231 9.63 -1.01 31.03
CA LYS A 231 9.93 -0.02 32.08
C LYS A 231 8.71 0.30 32.97
N ASN A 232 7.50 0.12 32.42
CA ASN A 232 6.22 0.39 33.04
C ASN A 232 5.37 -0.90 33.15
N ASP A 233 5.93 -2.02 33.62
CA ASP A 233 5.17 -3.26 33.89
C ASP A 233 4.25 -3.13 35.12
N ILE A 234 3.45 -2.07 35.14
CA ILE A 234 2.28 -1.93 36.01
C ILE A 234 1.07 -2.00 35.07
N SER A 235 0.85 -3.16 34.47
CA SER A 235 -0.45 -3.46 33.89
C SER A 235 -1.46 -3.39 35.02
N ASN A 236 -2.30 -2.35 35.05
CA ASN A 236 -3.40 -2.28 36.00
C ASN A 236 -4.34 -3.46 35.67
N PRO A 237 -4.50 -4.48 36.54
CA PRO A 237 -5.24 -5.70 36.21
C PRO A 237 -6.72 -5.46 35.88
N GLN A 238 -7.22 -4.25 36.16
CA GLN A 238 -8.59 -3.83 35.90
C GLN A 238 -8.80 -3.22 34.50
N GLU A 239 -7.73 -2.90 33.76
CA GLU A 239 -7.89 -2.31 32.42
C GLU A 239 -8.25 -3.39 31.41
N LYS A 240 -9.43 -3.25 30.77
CA LYS A 240 -9.90 -4.20 29.77
C LYS A 240 -8.94 -4.16 28.56
N SER A 241 -8.44 -5.34 28.17
CA SER A 241 -7.58 -5.49 27.00
C SER A 241 -8.20 -4.81 25.78
N SER A 242 -7.38 -4.03 25.08
CA SER A 242 -7.75 -3.42 23.80
C SER A 242 -7.52 -4.38 22.62
N PHE A 243 -7.04 -5.59 22.90
CA PHE A 243 -6.83 -6.63 21.89
C PHE A 243 -8.16 -7.20 21.42
N TYR A 244 -8.30 -7.31 20.10
CA TYR A 244 -9.40 -7.90 19.38
C TYR A 244 -8.94 -9.25 18.79
N PRO A 245 -9.22 -10.35 19.49
CA PRO A 245 -8.61 -11.64 19.22
C PRO A 245 -9.36 -12.39 18.11
N SER A 246 -9.52 -11.80 16.93
CA SER A 246 -10.07 -12.48 15.75
C SER A 246 -8.97 -13.09 14.90
N GLY A 247 -8.85 -14.42 14.90
CA GLY A 247 -7.83 -15.09 14.08
C GLY A 247 -8.01 -14.88 12.58
N LYS A 248 -9.26 -14.74 12.11
CA LYS A 248 -9.57 -14.43 10.70
C LYS A 248 -9.10 -13.03 10.33
N GLY A 249 -9.52 -12.01 11.08
CA GLY A 249 -9.11 -10.63 10.87
C GLY A 249 -7.60 -10.39 11.06
N ILE A 250 -6.95 -11.05 12.04
CA ILE A 250 -5.49 -11.01 12.20
C ILE A 250 -4.79 -11.64 10.98
N GLY A 251 -5.37 -12.70 10.42
CA GLY A 251 -4.86 -13.41 9.26
C GLY A 251 -4.64 -12.52 8.03
N TRP A 252 -5.47 -11.49 7.83
CA TRP A 252 -5.37 -10.53 6.71
C TRP A 252 -4.02 -9.83 6.59
N ALA A 253 -3.23 -9.76 7.66
CA ALA A 253 -1.88 -9.19 7.62
C ALA A 253 -0.91 -9.95 6.68
N ARG A 254 -1.23 -11.19 6.30
CA ARG A 254 -0.46 -12.02 5.36
C ARG A 254 -1.27 -12.39 4.12
N THR A 255 -0.55 -12.65 3.02
CA THR A 255 -1.15 -13.23 1.81
C THR A 255 -1.90 -14.53 2.11
N GLY A 256 -3.07 -14.66 1.50
CA GLY A 256 -4.02 -15.76 1.69
C GLY A 256 -4.87 -15.62 2.93
N GLY A 257 -4.64 -14.60 3.78
CA GLY A 257 -5.41 -14.37 4.99
C GLY A 257 -6.83 -13.90 4.71
N GLU A 258 -6.96 -12.97 3.75
CA GLU A 258 -8.25 -12.47 3.28
C GLU A 258 -9.05 -13.61 2.63
N SER A 259 -8.47 -14.32 1.68
CA SER A 259 -9.15 -15.44 1.01
C SER A 259 -9.59 -16.55 1.96
N GLN A 260 -8.75 -16.92 2.95
CA GLN A 260 -9.09 -17.93 3.94
C GLN A 260 -10.27 -17.50 4.82
N SER A 261 -10.40 -16.21 5.12
CA SER A 261 -11.49 -15.68 5.92
C SER A 261 -12.86 -15.78 5.23
N LEU A 262 -12.87 -15.84 3.88
CA LEU A 262 -14.08 -16.00 3.07
C LEU A 262 -14.64 -17.44 3.11
N GLY A 263 -13.81 -18.44 3.41
CA GLY A 263 -14.24 -19.84 3.49
C GLY A 263 -14.57 -20.50 2.14
N ILE A 264 -14.19 -19.88 1.02
CA ILE A 264 -14.35 -20.41 -0.35
C ILE A 264 -13.10 -21.18 -0.80
N LYS A 265 -13.20 -21.97 -1.87
CA LYS A 265 -12.07 -22.74 -2.43
C LYS A 265 -11.53 -22.12 -3.73
N GLU A 266 -12.38 -21.41 -4.45
CA GLU A 266 -12.17 -20.85 -5.78
C GLU A 266 -11.51 -19.47 -5.69
N TYR A 267 -10.32 -19.41 -5.10
CA TYR A 267 -9.56 -18.16 -4.96
C TYR A 267 -8.11 -18.30 -5.41
N LEU A 268 -7.53 -17.17 -5.81
CA LEU A 268 -6.08 -17.01 -5.93
C LEU A 268 -5.60 -15.94 -4.95
N ALA A 269 -4.51 -16.25 -4.25
CA ALA A 269 -3.84 -15.30 -3.37
C ALA A 269 -2.42 -15.08 -3.87
N VAL A 270 -2.16 -13.86 -4.35
CA VAL A 270 -0.96 -13.49 -5.09
C VAL A 270 -0.27 -12.35 -4.36
N ASP A 271 1.05 -12.47 -4.22
CA ASP A 271 1.85 -11.41 -3.65
C ASP A 271 3.12 -11.10 -4.46
N GLY A 272 3.61 -9.88 -4.28
CA GLY A 272 4.68 -9.31 -5.09
C GLY A 272 4.13 -8.71 -6.38
N ILE A 273 4.45 -7.43 -6.62
CA ILE A 273 3.89 -6.65 -7.73
C ILE A 273 4.06 -7.36 -9.08
N GLN A 274 5.22 -7.97 -9.36
CA GLN A 274 5.44 -8.66 -10.64
C GLN A 274 4.58 -9.91 -10.81
N ASN A 275 4.30 -10.66 -9.73
CA ASN A 275 3.41 -11.81 -9.81
C ASN A 275 1.97 -11.35 -10.01
N VAL A 276 1.56 -10.28 -9.30
CA VAL A 276 0.24 -9.66 -9.47
C VAL A 276 0.05 -9.15 -10.90
N VAL A 277 1.09 -8.53 -11.49
CA VAL A 277 1.10 -8.12 -12.90
C VAL A 277 0.78 -9.30 -13.80
N ASN A 278 1.52 -10.40 -13.66
CA ASN A 278 1.35 -11.56 -14.53
C ASN A 278 -0.07 -12.17 -14.40
N VAL A 279 -0.61 -12.24 -13.18
CA VAL A 279 -1.95 -12.78 -12.95
C VAL A 279 -3.04 -11.85 -13.48
N LEU A 280 -2.91 -10.53 -13.29
CA LEU A 280 -3.86 -9.57 -13.85
C LEU A 280 -3.86 -9.58 -15.39
N ASP A 281 -2.70 -9.77 -16.03
CA ASP A 281 -2.63 -9.99 -17.49
C ASP A 281 -3.46 -11.22 -17.89
N GLU A 282 -3.31 -12.34 -17.19
CA GLU A 282 -4.07 -13.56 -17.48
C GLU A 282 -5.58 -13.41 -17.24
N VAL A 283 -5.98 -12.66 -16.20
CA VAL A 283 -7.39 -12.32 -15.94
C VAL A 283 -7.95 -11.41 -17.04
N GLU A 284 -7.24 -10.37 -17.44
CA GLU A 284 -7.67 -9.46 -18.51
C GLU A 284 -7.82 -10.19 -19.86
N PHE A 285 -6.92 -11.13 -20.15
CA PHE A 285 -7.01 -12.00 -21.34
C PHE A 285 -7.97 -13.18 -21.18
N LYS A 286 -8.74 -13.25 -20.08
CA LYS A 286 -9.72 -14.29 -19.76
C LYS A 286 -9.12 -15.71 -19.83
N LYS A 287 -7.87 -15.88 -19.40
CA LYS A 287 -7.19 -17.18 -19.29
C LYS A 287 -7.45 -17.87 -17.96
N ILE A 288 -7.90 -17.11 -16.96
CA ILE A 288 -8.31 -17.60 -15.63
C ILE A 288 -9.81 -17.37 -15.52
N ASP A 289 -10.60 -18.44 -15.52
CA ASP A 289 -12.07 -18.41 -15.51
C ASP A 289 -12.71 -19.24 -14.37
N ASP A 290 -11.91 -19.99 -13.61
CA ASP A 290 -12.31 -20.83 -12.48
C ASP A 290 -12.11 -20.17 -11.10
N VAL A 291 -11.77 -18.89 -11.09
CA VAL A 291 -11.50 -18.10 -9.88
C VAL A 291 -12.66 -17.16 -9.59
N ILE A 292 -13.18 -17.22 -8.37
CA ILE A 292 -14.25 -16.33 -7.88
C ILE A 292 -13.64 -15.10 -7.20
N PHE A 293 -12.55 -15.27 -6.45
CA PHE A 293 -11.90 -14.19 -5.70
C PHE A 293 -10.40 -14.12 -5.94
N LEU A 294 -9.90 -12.93 -6.19
CA LEU A 294 -8.48 -12.65 -6.39
C LEU A 294 -7.95 -11.70 -5.31
N GLU A 295 -7.19 -12.26 -4.38
CA GLU A 295 -6.44 -11.50 -3.37
C GLU A 295 -5.08 -11.10 -3.94
N CYS A 296 -4.81 -9.79 -4.00
CA CYS A 296 -3.59 -9.25 -4.57
C CYS A 296 -2.86 -8.31 -3.60
N HIS A 297 -1.63 -8.68 -3.23
CA HIS A 297 -0.75 -7.86 -2.41
C HIS A 297 0.49 -7.39 -3.18
N ALA A 298 0.81 -6.10 -3.10
CA ALA A 298 2.01 -5.58 -3.73
C ALA A 298 3.30 -6.12 -3.08
N CYS A 299 3.30 -6.33 -1.76
CA CYS A 299 4.50 -6.73 -1.02
C CYS A 299 4.56 -8.24 -0.86
N THR A 300 5.76 -8.82 -0.94
CA THR A 300 5.97 -10.26 -0.73
C THR A 300 5.54 -10.68 0.67
N GLY A 301 4.73 -11.74 0.77
CA GLY A 301 4.15 -12.22 2.02
C GLY A 301 2.94 -11.42 2.54
N GLY A 302 2.51 -10.37 1.84
CA GLY A 302 1.38 -9.51 2.22
C GLY A 302 1.84 -8.24 2.92
N CYS A 303 0.96 -7.63 3.73
CA CYS A 303 1.26 -6.39 4.47
C CYS A 303 2.47 -6.52 5.41
N VAL A 304 2.77 -7.73 5.92
CA VAL A 304 4.00 -8.01 6.70
C VAL A 304 5.31 -7.70 5.95
N GLY A 305 5.29 -7.69 4.62
CA GLY A 305 6.42 -7.29 3.77
C GLY A 305 6.43 -5.82 3.37
N GLY A 306 5.57 -5.01 3.96
CA GLY A 306 5.49 -3.58 3.70
C GLY A 306 6.81 -2.84 3.93
N CYS A 307 7.02 -1.74 3.21
CA CYS A 307 8.26 -0.96 3.26
C CYS A 307 8.51 -0.20 4.57
N LEU A 308 7.53 -0.19 5.48
CA LEU A 308 7.60 0.47 6.78
C LEU A 308 7.72 -0.51 7.95
N THR A 309 7.90 -1.82 7.68
CA THR A 309 8.14 -2.85 8.69
C THR A 309 9.62 -2.93 9.08
N VAL A 310 9.93 -3.67 10.15
CA VAL A 310 11.27 -3.69 10.76
C VAL A 310 11.98 -5.02 10.51
N ILE A 311 11.27 -6.12 10.68
CA ILE A 311 11.87 -7.46 10.62
C ILE A 311 11.70 -8.10 9.25
N ASN A 312 12.35 -9.25 9.06
CA ASN A 312 12.20 -10.03 7.83
C ASN A 312 10.72 -10.45 7.58
N PRO A 313 10.20 -10.29 6.35
CA PRO A 313 8.80 -10.56 6.03
C PRO A 313 8.37 -12.00 6.25
N PHE A 314 9.25 -12.98 6.03
CA PHE A 314 8.93 -14.41 6.19
C PHE A 314 8.81 -14.77 7.67
N VAL A 315 9.66 -14.17 8.53
CA VAL A 315 9.56 -14.31 9.99
C VAL A 315 8.27 -13.66 10.50
N ALA A 316 7.98 -12.43 10.06
CA ALA A 316 6.76 -11.73 10.39
C ALA A 316 5.50 -12.53 9.99
N ARG A 317 5.49 -13.06 8.75
CA ARG A 317 4.41 -13.91 8.23
C ARG A 317 4.18 -15.15 9.11
N ASN A 318 5.24 -15.82 9.54
CA ASN A 318 5.11 -17.00 10.40
C ASN A 318 4.53 -16.64 11.78
N ARG A 319 4.95 -15.51 12.36
CA ARG A 319 4.39 -15.01 13.63
C ARG A 319 2.90 -14.67 13.52
N ILE A 320 2.50 -13.94 12.48
CA ILE A 320 1.08 -13.66 12.19
C ILE A 320 0.28 -14.95 12.02
N ARG A 321 0.80 -15.93 11.26
CA ARG A 321 0.13 -17.21 11.06
C ARG A 321 -0.16 -17.90 12.41
N ARG A 322 0.84 -18.03 13.28
CA ARG A 322 0.68 -18.65 14.61
C ARG A 322 -0.31 -17.87 15.49
N LEU A 323 -0.25 -16.54 15.46
CA LEU A 323 -1.17 -15.69 16.21
C LEU A 323 -2.61 -15.85 15.70
N ALA A 324 -2.81 -15.83 14.39
CA ALA A 324 -4.10 -16.06 13.75
C ALA A 324 -4.68 -17.44 14.11
N GLU A 325 -3.86 -18.51 14.03
CA GLU A 325 -4.25 -19.87 14.40
C GLU A 325 -4.69 -19.98 15.86
N LYS A 326 -3.95 -19.34 16.78
CA LYS A 326 -4.27 -19.32 18.23
C LYS A 326 -5.67 -18.74 18.50
N HIS A 327 -6.11 -17.80 17.67
CA HIS A 327 -7.36 -17.07 17.85
C HIS A 327 -8.41 -17.40 16.78
N TYR A 328 -8.22 -18.47 16.00
CA TYR A 328 -9.07 -18.78 14.85
C TYR A 328 -10.50 -19.19 15.24
N ALA A 329 -10.67 -19.84 16.38
CA ALA A 329 -11.97 -20.28 16.88
C ALA A 329 -12.82 -19.15 17.48
N ASN A 330 -12.22 -17.97 17.70
CA ASN A 330 -12.94 -16.84 18.27
C ASN A 330 -13.87 -16.24 17.22
N SER A 331 -15.16 -16.16 17.56
CA SER A 331 -16.12 -15.45 16.72
C SER A 331 -15.87 -13.94 16.80
N PRO A 332 -15.87 -13.25 15.65
CA PRO A 332 -15.88 -11.80 15.63
C PRO A 332 -17.04 -11.24 16.46
N ASN A 333 -16.78 -10.21 17.26
CA ASN A 333 -17.80 -9.52 18.04
C ASN A 333 -17.82 -8.04 17.64
N TYR A 334 -18.38 -7.77 16.46
CA TYR A 334 -18.64 -6.42 15.98
C TYR A 334 -20.14 -6.14 15.90
N VAL A 335 -20.48 -4.85 15.91
CA VAL A 335 -21.85 -4.39 15.70
C VAL A 335 -22.29 -4.77 14.29
N ASN A 336 -23.50 -5.31 14.14
CA ASN A 336 -24.06 -5.60 12.83
C ASN A 336 -24.33 -4.27 12.11
N ILE A 337 -23.48 -3.92 11.15
CA ILE A 337 -23.56 -2.71 10.35
C ILE A 337 -23.83 -3.13 8.91
N SER A 338 -24.73 -2.41 8.24
CA SER A 338 -25.14 -2.70 6.88
C SER A 338 -23.98 -2.50 5.88
N PRO A 339 -23.78 -3.41 4.89
CA PRO A 339 -22.73 -3.27 3.88
C PRO A 339 -22.78 -1.93 3.12
N GLU A 340 -23.97 -1.38 2.91
CA GLU A 340 -24.20 -0.11 2.20
C GLU A 340 -23.53 1.08 2.88
N THR A 341 -23.29 0.99 4.20
CA THR A 341 -22.57 2.03 4.98
C THR A 341 -21.13 2.17 4.52
N PHE A 342 -20.55 1.10 3.97
CA PHE A 342 -19.14 1.00 3.58
C PHE A 342 -18.95 0.74 2.09
N ALA A 343 -20.01 0.85 1.30
CA ALA A 343 -19.92 0.81 -0.14
C ALA A 343 -19.14 2.03 -0.65
N LEU A 344 -18.41 1.86 -1.75
CA LEU A 344 -17.75 2.99 -2.40
C LEU A 344 -18.81 4.02 -2.85
N THR A 345 -18.62 5.27 -2.45
CA THR A 345 -19.55 6.37 -2.78
C THR A 345 -19.29 6.95 -4.18
N GLU A 346 -18.14 6.62 -4.77
CA GLU A 346 -17.72 7.07 -6.09
C GLU A 346 -17.17 5.94 -6.95
N PRO A 347 -17.30 6.03 -8.28
CA PRO A 347 -16.67 5.10 -9.18
C PRO A 347 -15.15 5.26 -9.14
N ILE A 348 -14.43 4.14 -9.13
CA ILE A 348 -12.99 4.13 -9.35
C ILE A 348 -12.73 4.50 -10.82
N GLN A 349 -11.93 5.54 -11.06
CA GLN A 349 -11.61 6.01 -12.41
C GLN A 349 -10.25 5.49 -12.88
N SER A 350 -10.14 5.23 -14.19
CA SER A 350 -8.84 4.97 -14.83
C SER A 350 -7.98 6.23 -14.84
N LEU A 351 -6.66 6.05 -14.85
CA LEU A 351 -5.70 7.14 -14.90
C LEU A 351 -5.04 7.13 -16.27
N GLU A 352 -5.25 8.19 -17.04
CA GLU A 352 -4.61 8.38 -18.34
C GLU A 352 -3.14 8.74 -18.16
N ILE A 353 -2.26 7.75 -18.23
CA ILE A 353 -0.80 7.95 -18.03
C ILE A 353 -0.06 8.12 -19.34
N LEU A 354 -0.54 7.45 -20.39
CA LEU A 354 0.13 7.33 -21.68
C LEU A 354 -0.43 8.32 -22.71
N GLN A 355 -0.91 9.49 -22.26
CA GLN A 355 -1.22 10.57 -23.18
C GLN A 355 0.11 11.19 -23.66
N LEU A 356 0.61 10.70 -24.80
CA LEU A 356 1.84 11.20 -25.42
C LEU A 356 1.67 12.62 -25.96
N ASP A 357 0.45 12.96 -26.36
CA ASP A 357 0.02 14.27 -26.83
C ASP A 357 -1.50 14.39 -26.66
N GLU A 358 -2.02 15.61 -26.54
CA GLU A 358 -3.47 15.86 -26.56
C GLU A 358 -4.03 15.62 -27.97
N ASP A 359 -3.24 15.91 -29.01
CA ASP A 359 -3.59 15.65 -30.39
C ASP A 359 -3.23 14.21 -30.81
N MET A 360 -4.22 13.46 -31.28
CA MET A 360 -4.05 12.06 -31.70
C MET A 360 -3.02 11.89 -32.82
N CYS A 361 -2.94 12.83 -33.78
CA CYS A 361 -1.99 12.72 -34.89
C CYS A 361 -0.56 12.93 -34.39
N HIS A 362 -0.34 13.86 -33.46
CA HIS A 362 0.94 14.05 -32.80
C HIS A 362 1.31 12.85 -31.91
N ALA A 363 0.35 12.27 -31.20
CA ALA A 363 0.58 11.07 -30.40
C ALA A 363 1.07 9.90 -31.26
N ILE A 364 0.45 9.67 -32.43
CA ILE A 364 0.87 8.63 -33.39
C ILE A 364 2.31 8.88 -33.86
N LYS A 365 2.64 10.12 -34.27
CA LYS A 365 4.02 10.48 -34.68
C LYS A 365 5.03 10.24 -33.56
N LYS A 366 4.68 10.57 -32.32
CA LYS A 366 5.53 10.29 -31.15
C LYS A 366 5.71 8.79 -30.93
N MET A 367 4.66 7.97 -31.08
CA MET A 367 4.78 6.51 -30.99
C MET A 367 5.73 5.94 -32.07
N GLU A 368 5.61 6.39 -33.32
CA GLU A 368 6.50 5.99 -34.40
C GLU A 368 7.96 6.38 -34.11
N ALA A 369 8.18 7.60 -33.60
CA ALA A 369 9.49 8.07 -33.18
C ALA A 369 10.05 7.21 -32.03
N ILE A 370 9.23 6.83 -31.05
CA ILE A 370 9.63 5.96 -29.93
C ILE A 370 10.07 4.60 -30.46
N GLN A 371 9.31 3.99 -31.38
CA GLN A 371 9.67 2.70 -31.98
C GLN A 371 10.98 2.79 -32.77
N LYS A 372 11.16 3.87 -33.52
CA LYS A 372 12.41 4.13 -34.25
C LYS A 372 13.60 4.22 -33.30
N VAL A 373 13.49 4.98 -32.21
CA VAL A 373 14.54 5.08 -31.19
C VAL A 373 14.77 3.71 -30.53
N LEU A 374 13.71 3.01 -30.13
CA LEU A 374 13.79 1.70 -29.47
C LEU A 374 14.51 0.66 -30.34
N SER A 375 14.22 0.60 -31.65
CA SER A 375 14.89 -0.32 -32.57
C SER A 375 16.40 -0.11 -32.67
N SER A 376 16.89 1.09 -32.35
CA SER A 376 18.32 1.38 -32.32
C SER A 376 18.97 0.93 -31.02
N LEU A 377 18.21 0.79 -29.93
CA LEU A 377 18.70 0.46 -28.59
C LEU A 377 18.95 -1.05 -28.43
N PRO A 378 19.81 -1.47 -27.49
CA PRO A 378 20.23 -2.86 -27.37
C PRO A 378 19.19 -3.79 -26.71
N ASN A 379 18.08 -3.24 -26.20
CA ASN A 379 16.99 -3.98 -25.54
C ASN A 379 17.44 -4.87 -24.36
N ILE A 380 18.39 -4.37 -23.55
CA ILE A 380 18.97 -5.07 -22.37
C ILE A 380 18.29 -4.68 -21.06
N ASP A 381 17.62 -3.51 -21.03
CA ASP A 381 16.92 -2.98 -19.84
C ASP A 381 17.81 -2.88 -18.59
N CYS A 382 19.08 -2.53 -18.78
CA CYS A 382 20.07 -2.50 -17.70
C CYS A 382 19.90 -1.34 -16.69
N GLY A 383 19.13 -0.31 -17.01
CA GLY A 383 18.93 0.86 -16.13
C GLY A 383 20.07 1.88 -16.10
N ALA A 384 21.17 1.66 -16.83
CA ALA A 384 22.42 2.43 -16.68
C ALA A 384 22.32 3.89 -17.14
N CYS A 385 21.47 4.17 -18.14
CA CYS A 385 21.19 5.53 -18.64
C CYS A 385 20.26 6.34 -17.73
N GLY A 386 19.85 5.79 -16.57
CA GLY A 386 18.89 6.43 -15.68
C GLY A 386 17.43 6.25 -16.10
N SER A 387 17.13 5.45 -17.12
CA SER A 387 15.77 5.02 -17.48
C SER A 387 15.60 3.51 -17.22
N PRO A 388 14.43 3.05 -16.73
CA PRO A 388 14.24 1.68 -16.24
C PRO A 388 14.32 0.61 -17.33
N SER A 389 13.90 0.95 -18.55
CA SER A 389 13.94 0.08 -19.72
C SER A 389 14.44 0.87 -20.96
N CYS A 390 14.81 0.15 -22.01
CA CYS A 390 15.17 0.73 -23.30
C CYS A 390 13.97 1.45 -23.91
N ARG A 391 12.76 0.92 -23.71
CA ARG A 391 11.52 1.61 -24.09
C ARG A 391 11.33 2.90 -23.31
N ALA A 392 11.55 2.89 -22.00
CA ALA A 392 11.48 4.11 -21.20
C ALA A 392 12.52 5.15 -21.65
N LEU A 393 13.74 4.73 -21.98
CA LEU A 393 14.73 5.65 -22.57
C LEU A 393 14.24 6.22 -23.90
N ALA A 394 13.64 5.41 -24.77
CA ALA A 394 13.09 5.87 -26.04
C ALA A 394 11.97 6.90 -25.86
N GLU A 395 11.06 6.68 -24.91
CA GLU A 395 10.05 7.67 -24.48
C GLU A 395 10.70 8.97 -24.01
N ASP A 396 11.72 8.86 -23.16
CA ASP A 396 12.40 10.02 -22.60
C ASP A 396 13.16 10.82 -23.69
N VAL A 397 13.76 10.14 -24.68
CA VAL A 397 14.43 10.79 -25.82
C VAL A 397 13.43 11.54 -26.70
N VAL A 398 12.31 10.90 -27.05
CA VAL A 398 11.26 11.56 -27.85
C VAL A 398 10.60 12.70 -27.09
N GLY A 399 10.49 12.59 -25.76
CA GLY A 399 10.01 13.65 -24.88
C GLY A 399 11.01 14.77 -24.62
N GLY A 400 12.26 14.67 -25.11
CA GLY A 400 13.31 15.67 -24.90
C GLY A 400 13.94 15.66 -23.50
N TYR A 401 13.71 14.61 -22.71
CA TYR A 401 14.23 14.45 -21.34
C TYR A 401 15.54 13.65 -21.28
N ALA A 402 15.96 13.06 -22.40
CA ALA A 402 17.17 12.25 -22.49
C ALA A 402 17.76 12.33 -23.90
N SER A 403 18.98 11.85 -24.06
CA SER A 403 19.67 11.73 -25.34
C SER A 403 19.94 10.25 -25.67
N LEU A 404 20.02 9.91 -26.97
CA LEU A 404 20.46 8.58 -27.40
C LEU A 404 21.87 8.23 -26.87
N SER A 405 22.73 9.24 -26.73
CA SER A 405 24.07 9.11 -26.16
C SER A 405 24.10 8.74 -24.69
N ASP A 406 22.99 8.89 -23.96
CA ASP A 406 22.89 8.45 -22.56
C ASP A 406 22.98 6.92 -22.44
N CYS A 407 22.64 6.18 -23.52
CA CYS A 407 22.90 4.76 -23.60
C CYS A 407 24.38 4.51 -23.87
N ILE A 408 25.11 3.99 -22.88
CA ILE A 408 26.54 3.68 -22.99
C ILE A 408 26.87 2.74 -24.17
N VAL A 409 25.96 1.83 -24.54
CA VAL A 409 26.13 0.93 -25.68
C VAL A 409 26.08 1.71 -26.99
N GLN A 410 25.15 2.66 -27.11
CA GLN A 410 25.07 3.55 -28.28
C GLN A 410 26.27 4.49 -28.36
N LEU A 411 26.64 5.11 -27.24
CA LEU A 411 27.80 5.99 -27.18
C LEU A 411 29.08 5.28 -27.64
N LYS A 412 29.33 4.06 -27.14
CA LYS A 412 30.49 3.25 -27.58
C LYS A 412 30.43 2.88 -29.06
N THR A 413 29.25 2.65 -29.61
CA THR A 413 29.07 2.35 -31.04
C THR A 413 29.34 3.57 -31.91
N GLN A 414 28.96 4.77 -31.44
CA GLN A 414 29.24 6.04 -32.10
C GLN A 414 30.73 6.40 -32.05
N LEU A 415 31.41 6.20 -30.92
CA LEU A 415 32.85 6.49 -30.76
C LEU A 415 33.77 5.55 -31.57
N LYS A 416 33.24 4.43 -32.06
CA LYS A 416 33.98 3.47 -32.91
C LYS A 416 33.86 3.76 -34.41
N LYS A 417 32.94 4.66 -34.80
CA LYS A 417 32.82 5.19 -36.16
C LYS A 417 33.63 6.46 -36.26
#